data_AF-A0A432E1M5-F1
#
_entry.id   AF-A0A432E1M5-F1
#
_cell.length_a   1.000
_cell.length_b   1.000
_cell.length_c   1.000
_cell.angle_alpha   90.00
_cell.angle_beta   90.00
_cell.angle_gamma   90.00
#
_symmetry.space_group_name_H-M   'P 1'
#
loop_
_entity.id
_entity.type
_entity.pdbx_description
1 polymer ?
#
loop_
_entity_poly.entity_id
_entity_poly.type
_entity_poly.pdbx_seq_one_letter_code
_entity_poly.pdbx_strand_id
1 'polypeptide(L)' 'MKTDRKTIQYIDSHLDADLSLEKIAEISAYSPFHFHRIFKLVTGETLQNYIIRKK' A
#
# COMPACT_ATOMS: atom_id res chain seq x y z
N MET A 1 -11.44 9.06 -6.39
CA MET A 1 -10.41 8.06 -6.02
C MET A 1 -9.52 7.80 -7.22
N LYS A 2 -8.29 8.32 -7.24
CA LYS A 2 -7.32 8.10 -8.34
C LYS A 2 -6.02 7.40 -7.87
N THR A 3 -5.99 6.91 -6.63
CA THR A 3 -4.74 6.69 -5.87
C THR A 3 -4.34 5.22 -5.73
N ASP A 4 -5.27 4.29 -5.92
CA ASP A 4 -5.02 2.86 -5.62
C ASP A 4 -4.05 2.23 -6.61
N ARG A 5 -4.20 2.53 -7.91
CA ARG A 5 -3.36 1.94 -8.96
C ARG A 5 -1.89 2.31 -8.86
N LYS A 6 -1.57 3.58 -8.58
CA LYS A 6 -0.17 4.03 -8.46
C LYS A 6 0.52 3.40 -7.26
N THR A 7 -0.19 3.26 -6.15
CA THR A 7 0.35 2.68 -4.93
C THR A 7 0.64 1.19 -5.10
N ILE A 8 -0.30 0.45 -5.68
CA ILE A 8 -0.11 -0.97 -6.00
C ILE A 8 1.05 -1.15 -6.97
N GLN A 9 1.13 -0.32 -8.02
CA GLN A 9 2.24 -0.39 -8.98
C GLN A 9 3.59 -0.09 -8.32
N TYR A 10 3.66 0.86 -7.39
CA TYR A 10 4.87 1.15 -6.63
C TYR A 10 5.29 -0.05 -5.78
N ILE A 11 4.37 -0.63 -5.01
CA ILE A 11 4.62 -1.82 -4.18
C ILE A 11 5.13 -2.99 -5.04
N ASP A 12 4.44 -3.29 -6.14
CA ASP A 12 4.78 -4.40 -7.04
C ASP A 12 6.14 -4.23 -7.72
N SER A 13 6.59 -2.99 -7.93
CA SER A 13 7.91 -2.70 -8.54
C SER A 13 9.05 -2.56 -7.53
N HIS A 14 8.76 -2.51 -6.23
CA HIS A 14 9.73 -2.22 -5.17
C HIS A 14 9.57 -3.18 -3.96
N LEU A 15 9.34 -4.47 -4.21
CA LEU A 15 9.13 -5.47 -3.13
C LEU A 15 10.30 -5.61 -2.16
N ASP A 16 11.52 -5.28 -2.60
CA ASP A 16 12.74 -5.31 -1.78
C ASP A 16 13.03 -4.00 -1.05
N ALA A 17 12.22 -2.96 -1.26
CA ALA A 17 12.36 -1.68 -0.58
C ALA A 17 11.67 -1.66 0.79
N ASP A 18 11.85 -0.55 1.52
CA ASP A 18 11.02 -0.26 2.70
C ASP A 18 9.59 0.07 2.24
N LEU A 19 8.69 -0.88 2.50
CA LEU A 19 7.26 -0.80 2.23
C LEU A 19 6.44 -0.65 3.53
N SER A 20 7.01 0.01 4.55
CA SER A 20 6.30 0.37 5.77
C SER A 20 5.02 1.16 5.50
N LEU A 21 4.04 1.01 6.39
CA LEU A 21 2.73 1.66 6.26
C LEU A 21 2.87 3.17 6.13
N GLU A 22 3.78 3.75 6.91
CA GLU A 22 4.10 5.17 6.93
C GLU A 22 4.62 5.62 5.58
N LYS A 23 5.54 4.86 4.98
CA LYS A 23 6.16 5.22 3.70
C LYS A 23 5.15 5.17 2.56
N ILE A 24 4.33 4.13 2.54
CA ILE A 24 3.33 3.95 1.49
C ILE A 24 2.18 4.97 1.64
N ALA A 25 1.81 5.30 2.88
CA ALA A 25 0.82 6.35 3.14
C ALA A 25 1.32 7.73 2.67
N GLU A 26 2.59 8.05 2.91
CA GLU A 26 3.24 9.27 2.40
C GLU A 26 3.17 9.35 0.86
N ILE A 27 3.57 8.28 0.16
CA ILE A 27 3.56 8.21 -1.32
C ILE A 27 2.14 8.36 -1.88
N SER A 28 1.15 7.85 -1.17
CA SER A 28 -0.26 7.90 -1.57
C SER A 28 -0.99 9.16 -1.07
N ALA A 29 -0.28 10.10 -0.43
CA ALA A 29 -0.84 11.33 0.14
C ALA A 29 -2.00 11.09 1.12
N TYR A 30 -1.91 10.02 1.90
CA TYR A 30 -2.85 9.69 2.97
C TYR A 30 -2.15 9.67 4.33
N SER A 31 -2.91 9.85 5.40
CA SER A 31 -2.41 9.44 6.71
C SER A 31 -2.32 7.91 6.77
N PRO A 32 -1.41 7.32 7.58
CA PRO A 32 -1.25 5.87 7.72
C PRO A 32 -2.57 5.14 8.00
N PHE A 33 -3.41 5.70 8.87
CA PHE A 33 -4.71 5.12 9.22
C PHE A 33 -5.70 5.13 8.06
N HIS A 34 -5.80 6.25 7.33
CA HIS A 34 -6.67 6.34 6.16
C HIS A 34 -6.19 5.40 5.05
N PHE A 35 -4.89 5.36 4.80
CA PHE A 35 -4.31 4.45 3.82
C PHE A 35 -4.64 3.00 4.16
N HIS A 36 -4.37 2.57 5.40
CA HIS A 36 -4.66 1.20 5.84
C HIS A 36 -6.13 0.80 5.60
N ARG A 37 -7.07 1.69 5.95
CA ARG A 37 -8.51 1.45 5.76
C ARG A 37 -8.89 1.36 4.28
N ILE A 38 -8.41 2.30 3.45
CA ILE A 38 -8.74 2.32 2.02
C ILE A 38 -8.08 1.14 1.29
N PHE A 39 -6.81 0.86 1.58
CA PHE A 39 -6.08 -0.25 0.98
C PHE A 39 -6.76 -1.58 1.24
N LYS A 40 -7.17 -1.85 2.48
CA LYS A 40 -7.91 -3.07 2.82
C LYS A 40 -9.27 -3.15 2.16
N LEU A 41 -9.97 -2.01 2.05
CA LEU A 41 -11.26 -1.95 1.37
C LEU A 41 -11.15 -2.23 -0.13
N VAL A 42 -10.05 -1.80 -0.77
CA VAL A 42 -9.82 -1.96 -2.22
C VAL A 42 -9.21 -3.32 -2.57
N THR A 43 -8.27 -3.82 -1.76
CA THR A 43 -7.52 -5.06 -2.06
C THR A 43 -8.08 -6.30 -1.37
N GLY A 44 -8.92 -6.13 -0.34
CA GLY A 44 -9.44 -7.21 0.49
C GLY A 44 -8.47 -7.69 1.59
N GLU A 45 -7.25 -7.16 1.66
CA GLU A 45 -6.23 -7.57 2.63
C GLU A 45 -5.42 -6.38 3.19
N THR A 46 -4.65 -6.61 4.25
CA THR A 46 -3.78 -5.56 4.80
C THR A 46 -2.57 -5.35 3.88
N LEU A 47 -1.93 -4.17 3.97
CA LEU A 47 -0.69 -3.89 3.26
C LEU A 47 0.38 -4.96 3.53
N GLN A 48 0.53 -5.37 4.80
CA GLN A 48 1.51 -6.38 5.20
C GLN A 48 1.22 -7.74 4.56
N ASN A 49 -0.03 -8.20 4.57
CA ASN A 49 -0.40 -9.47 3.93
C ASN A 49 -0.16 -9.42 2.42
N TYR A 50 -0.51 -8.30 1.79
CA TYR A 50 -0.27 -8.08 0.37
C TYR A 50 1.22 -8.20 0.02
N ILE A 51 2.10 -7.57 0.81
CA ILE A 51 3.57 -7.63 0.60
C ILE A 51 4.08 -9.05 0.78
N ILE A 52 3.66 -9.74 1.86
CA ILE A 52 4.09 -11.13 2.14
C ILE A 52 3.68 -12.07 1.00
N ARG A 53 2.47 -11.92 0.45
CA ARG A 53 1.96 -12.75 -0.65
C ARG A 53 2.68 -12.51 -1.98
N LYS A 54 3.27 -11.32 -2.16
CA LYS A 54 3.94 -10.90 -3.39
C LYS A 54 5.43 -11.20 -3.41
N LYS A 55 6.04 -11.42 -2.24
CA LYS A 55 7.41 -11.96 -2.10
C LYS A 55 7.42 -13.46 -2.34
#